data_AF-A0A0D1LCX3-F1
#
_entry.id   AF-A0A0D1LCX3-F1
#
_cell.length_a   1.000
_cell.length_b   1.000
_cell.length_c   1.000
_cell.angle_alpha   90.00
_cell.angle_beta   90.00
_cell.angle_gamma   90.00
#
_symmetry.space_group_name_H-M   'P 1'
#
loop_
_entity.id
_entity.type
_entity.pdbx_description
1 polymer ?
#
loop_
_entity_poly.entity_id
_entity_poly.type
_entity_poly.pdbx_seq_one_letter_code
_entity_poly.pdbx_strand_id
1 'polypeptide(L)'
;MRADEVTDPLPELSADQIDEIRRGVRNAAAASHTELARVCAGYCEHFNISYQTIRKLADVPLPNYLDIGSTTRARQPVQPPTSSLTAEQTAALLDAYRDTFLTSKPTAAARECIEAFALQFEVPTAAIREVLATDERANRQQYGALREAGKRQRAAAAEKEQQQRAEAKRRAAEEAQRKKQLKDMPKGMRVEDYVSRATHCPVCARDFGTNRIPPHGKPHACRGSGRLGATLCSIHQARRENDKSRRASGSRSVRTVGGGLPGLGHRA
;
A
#
# COMPACT_ATOMS: atom_id res chain seq x y z
N MET A 1 -70.42 3.47 -1.86
CA MET A 1 -69.46 4.56 -1.67
C MET A 1 -68.78 4.80 -3.00
N ARG A 2 -69.15 5.88 -3.71
CA ARG A 2 -68.50 6.28 -4.97
C ARG A 2 -67.25 7.05 -4.58
N ALA A 3 -66.08 6.59 -5.04
CA ALA A 3 -64.87 7.37 -4.92
C ALA A 3 -65.07 8.60 -5.81
N ASP A 4 -65.06 9.79 -5.22
CA ASP A 4 -64.97 11.04 -5.96
C ASP A 4 -63.67 10.98 -6.76
N GLU A 5 -63.79 10.87 -8.10
CA GLU A 5 -62.68 11.03 -9.02
C GLU A 5 -62.14 12.46 -8.82
N VAL A 6 -61.02 12.56 -8.11
CA VAL A 6 -60.22 13.78 -8.05
C VAL A 6 -59.72 14.04 -9.46
N THR A 7 -60.47 14.84 -10.21
CA THR A 7 -60.08 15.31 -11.53
C THR A 7 -58.95 16.30 -11.34
N ASP A 8 -57.70 15.80 -11.32
CA ASP A 8 -56.53 16.68 -11.34
C ASP A 8 -56.68 17.68 -12.49
N PRO A 9 -56.51 19.00 -12.22
CA PRO A 9 -56.65 20.02 -13.25
C PRO A 9 -55.67 19.72 -14.38
N LEU A 10 -56.19 19.65 -15.61
CA LEU A 10 -55.38 19.42 -16.79
C LEU A 10 -54.31 20.54 -16.86
N PRO A 11 -53.02 20.19 -17.03
CA PRO A 11 -51.98 21.18 -17.19
C PRO A 11 -52.27 22.07 -18.40
N GLU A 12 -51.89 23.34 -18.33
CA GLU A 12 -52.07 24.33 -19.40
C GLU A 12 -51.16 24.01 -20.60
N LEU A 13 -51.55 23.01 -21.40
CA LEU A 13 -50.91 22.68 -22.67
C LEU A 13 -51.60 23.42 -23.82
N SER A 14 -50.83 23.99 -24.73
CA SER A 14 -51.37 24.59 -25.96
C SER A 14 -51.94 23.51 -26.90
N ALA A 15 -52.84 23.89 -27.80
CA ALA A 15 -53.40 22.97 -28.80
C ALA A 15 -52.30 22.28 -29.63
N ASP A 16 -51.26 23.04 -30.01
CA ASP A 16 -50.13 22.52 -30.77
C ASP A 16 -49.33 21.47 -29.97
N GLN A 17 -49.14 21.67 -28.67
CA GLN A 17 -48.45 20.71 -27.79
C GLN A 17 -49.26 19.42 -27.63
N ILE A 18 -50.58 19.53 -27.51
CA ILE A 18 -51.47 18.36 -27.45
C ILE A 18 -51.37 17.55 -28.75
N ASP A 19 -51.40 18.23 -29.90
CA ASP A 19 -51.30 17.57 -31.21
C ASP A 19 -49.90 16.96 -31.45
N GLU A 20 -48.86 17.59 -30.93
CA GLU A 20 -47.50 17.03 -30.93
C GLU A 20 -47.44 15.73 -30.12
N ILE A 21 -47.92 15.73 -28.87
CA ILE A 21 -47.95 14.55 -28.00
C ILE A 21 -48.74 13.42 -28.68
N ARG A 22 -49.93 13.71 -29.20
CA ARG A 22 -50.77 12.71 -29.89
C ARG A 22 -50.05 12.06 -31.06
N ARG A 23 -49.42 12.88 -31.91
CA ARG A 23 -48.69 12.41 -33.09
C ARG A 23 -47.46 11.58 -32.70
N GLY A 24 -46.68 12.06 -31.74
CA GLY A 24 -45.49 11.38 -31.24
C GLY A 24 -45.84 10.02 -30.64
N VAL A 25 -46.85 9.97 -29.77
CA VAL A 25 -47.33 8.72 -29.15
C VAL A 25 -47.85 7.74 -30.20
N ARG A 26 -48.63 8.21 -31.19
CA ARG A 26 -49.16 7.35 -32.27
C ARG A 26 -48.05 6.74 -33.12
N ASN A 27 -47.06 7.55 -33.51
CA ASN A 27 -45.91 7.09 -34.29
C ASN A 27 -45.06 6.09 -33.49
N ALA A 28 -44.82 6.36 -32.20
CA ALA A 28 -44.03 5.49 -31.33
C ALA A 28 -44.74 4.16 -31.04
N ALA A 29 -46.06 4.20 -30.85
CA ALA A 29 -46.88 3.00 -30.65
C ALA A 29 -46.87 2.07 -31.87
N ALA A 30 -46.81 2.63 -33.08
CA ALA A 30 -46.69 1.86 -34.32
C ALA A 30 -45.27 1.28 -34.53
N ALA A 31 -44.24 1.90 -33.96
CA ALA A 31 -42.85 1.49 -34.13
C ALA A 31 -42.45 0.33 -33.19
N SER A 32 -42.52 0.55 -31.87
CA SER A 32 -42.23 -0.50 -30.87
C SER A 32 -42.61 -0.06 -29.46
N HIS A 33 -42.79 -1.03 -28.56
CA HIS A 33 -43.01 -0.76 -27.12
C HIS A 33 -41.86 0.01 -26.46
N THR A 34 -40.61 -0.25 -26.87
CA THR A 34 -39.42 0.46 -26.35
C THR A 34 -39.41 1.92 -26.78
N GLU A 35 -39.78 2.19 -28.03
CA GLU A 35 -39.85 3.56 -28.55
C GLU A 35 -41.01 4.33 -27.90
N LEU A 36 -42.16 3.68 -27.73
CA LEU A 36 -43.29 4.24 -26.99
C LEU A 36 -42.89 4.62 -25.56
N ALA A 37 -42.17 3.76 -24.85
CA ALA A 37 -41.66 4.06 -23.50
C ALA A 37 -40.75 5.29 -23.50
N ARG A 38 -39.82 5.37 -24.46
CA ARG A 38 -38.89 6.50 -24.57
C ARG A 38 -39.62 7.82 -24.84
N VAL A 39 -40.55 7.81 -25.80
CA VAL A 39 -41.31 9.01 -26.19
C VAL A 39 -42.21 9.48 -25.06
N CYS A 40 -42.92 8.57 -24.38
CA CYS A 40 -43.73 8.92 -23.21
C CYS A 40 -42.88 9.50 -22.08
N ALA A 41 -41.71 8.92 -21.78
CA ALA A 41 -40.80 9.46 -20.76
C ALA A 41 -40.30 10.87 -21.13
N GLY A 42 -39.94 11.09 -22.40
CA GLY A 42 -39.51 12.40 -22.89
C GLY A 42 -40.59 13.47 -22.75
N TYR A 43 -41.85 13.14 -23.05
CA TYR A 43 -42.96 14.08 -22.87
C TYR A 43 -43.30 14.35 -21.40
N CYS A 44 -43.22 13.34 -20.53
CA CYS A 44 -43.37 13.54 -19.10
C CYS A 44 -42.33 14.53 -18.55
N GLU A 45 -41.07 14.42 -18.99
CA GLU A 45 -39.99 15.32 -18.59
C GLU A 45 -40.13 16.72 -19.21
N HIS A 46 -40.37 16.79 -20.52
CA HIS A 46 -40.39 18.05 -21.26
C HIS A 46 -41.57 18.95 -20.88
N PHE A 47 -42.76 18.37 -20.71
CA PHE A 47 -43.98 19.12 -20.38
C PHE A 47 -44.35 19.05 -18.90
N ASN A 48 -43.54 18.38 -18.07
CA ASN A 48 -43.81 18.15 -16.65
C ASN A 48 -45.23 17.59 -16.39
N ILE A 49 -45.66 16.66 -17.23
CA ILE A 49 -46.98 16.02 -17.17
C ILE A 49 -46.87 14.57 -16.71
N SER A 50 -47.93 14.06 -16.10
CA SER A 50 -47.99 12.65 -15.71
C SER A 50 -48.25 11.74 -16.92
N TYR A 51 -47.85 10.47 -16.81
CA TYR A 51 -48.20 9.45 -17.80
C TYR A 51 -49.72 9.29 -17.95
N GLN A 52 -50.48 9.46 -16.87
CA GLN A 52 -51.94 9.45 -16.92
C GLN A 52 -52.51 10.60 -17.76
N THR A 53 -51.88 11.77 -17.69
CA THR A 53 -52.23 12.90 -18.56
C THR A 53 -51.96 12.56 -20.02
N ILE A 54 -50.80 11.99 -20.35
CA ILE A 54 -50.50 11.52 -21.72
C ILE A 54 -51.54 10.50 -22.16
N ARG A 55 -51.96 9.59 -21.28
CA ARG A 55 -52.98 8.59 -21.56
C ARG A 55 -54.37 9.18 -21.82
N LYS A 56 -54.74 10.28 -21.14
CA LYS A 56 -56.00 11.01 -21.40
C LYS A 56 -55.93 11.78 -22.73
N LEU A 57 -54.74 12.26 -23.12
CA LEU A 57 -54.53 13.03 -24.34
C LEU A 57 -54.40 12.15 -25.59
N ALA A 58 -53.86 10.94 -25.45
CA ALA A 58 -53.61 10.02 -26.55
C ALA A 58 -54.89 9.39 -27.09
N ASP A 59 -55.03 9.34 -28.42
CA ASP A 59 -56.17 8.70 -29.09
C ASP A 59 -56.04 7.16 -29.20
N VAL A 60 -55.00 6.58 -28.60
CA VAL A 60 -54.62 5.17 -28.76
C VAL A 60 -54.57 4.50 -27.38
N PRO A 61 -55.04 3.24 -27.23
CA PRO A 61 -54.95 2.53 -25.97
C PRO A 61 -53.48 2.33 -25.58
N LEU A 62 -53.07 2.96 -24.48
CA LEU A 62 -51.71 2.85 -23.97
C LEU A 62 -51.57 1.73 -22.91
N PRO A 63 -50.44 0.99 -22.90
CA PRO A 63 -50.22 -0.10 -21.94
C PRO A 63 -50.08 0.37 -20.49
N ASN A 64 -50.68 -0.37 -19.55
CA ASN A 64 -50.60 -0.06 -18.11
C ASN A 64 -49.19 -0.18 -17.52
N TYR A 65 -48.29 -0.96 -18.12
CA TYR A 65 -46.93 -1.13 -17.57
C TYR A 65 -46.06 0.12 -17.72
N LEU A 66 -46.47 1.07 -18.57
CA LEU A 66 -45.83 2.38 -18.70
C LEU A 66 -46.36 3.38 -17.67
N ASP A 67 -47.50 3.08 -17.05
CA ASP A 67 -47.94 3.67 -15.79
C ASP A 67 -47.13 3.02 -14.66
N ILE A 68 -45.80 3.08 -14.79
CA ILE A 68 -44.90 2.99 -13.64
C ILE A 68 -45.20 4.29 -12.93
N GLY A 69 -46.27 4.25 -12.12
CA GLY A 69 -46.85 5.43 -11.53
C GLY A 69 -45.75 6.26 -10.91
N SER A 70 -46.03 7.54 -10.79
CA SER A 70 -45.40 8.52 -9.90
C SER A 70 -45.22 7.97 -8.46
N THR A 71 -44.38 6.96 -8.38
CA THR A 71 -43.58 6.45 -7.28
C THR A 71 -42.24 7.21 -7.29
N THR A 72 -42.19 8.33 -8.02
CA THR A 72 -41.99 9.65 -7.40
C THR A 72 -43.13 10.04 -6.44
N ARG A 73 -43.60 9.09 -5.62
CA ARG A 73 -43.82 9.42 -4.22
C ARG A 73 -42.43 9.90 -3.84
N ALA A 74 -42.32 11.18 -3.49
CA ALA A 74 -41.17 11.67 -2.78
C ALA A 74 -40.74 10.52 -1.87
N ARG A 75 -39.57 9.92 -2.14
CA ARG A 75 -38.81 9.33 -1.06
C ARG A 75 -38.60 10.53 -0.16
N GLN A 76 -39.56 10.80 0.73
CA GLN A 76 -39.16 11.06 2.09
C GLN A 76 -38.19 9.92 2.33
N PRO A 77 -36.88 10.21 2.48
CA PRO A 77 -36.02 9.20 3.03
C PRO A 77 -36.75 8.82 4.32
N VAL A 78 -37.32 7.62 4.35
CA VAL A 78 -37.45 6.91 5.62
C VAL A 78 -36.00 6.82 6.02
N GLN A 79 -35.52 7.85 6.74
CA GLN A 79 -34.19 7.85 7.27
C GLN A 79 -34.18 6.57 8.08
N PRO A 80 -33.41 5.54 7.68
CA PRO A 80 -33.08 4.51 8.65
C PRO A 80 -32.56 5.29 9.86
N PRO A 81 -32.91 4.92 11.11
CA PRO A 81 -32.41 5.62 12.27
C PRO A 81 -30.92 5.79 12.04
N THR A 82 -30.50 7.03 11.82
CA THR A 82 -29.13 7.31 11.44
C THR A 82 -28.35 6.94 12.69
N SER A 83 -27.71 5.77 12.65
CA SER A 83 -26.61 5.41 13.54
C SER A 83 -25.52 6.45 13.25
N SER A 84 -25.74 7.63 13.81
CA SER A 84 -24.85 8.76 13.72
C SER A 84 -23.71 8.46 14.68
N LEU A 85 -22.50 8.54 14.17
CA LEU A 85 -21.32 8.45 15.02
C LEU A 85 -21.42 9.54 16.07
N THR A 86 -21.17 9.18 17.32
CA THR A 86 -21.01 10.16 18.40
C THR A 86 -19.83 11.09 18.07
N ALA A 87 -19.76 12.25 18.74
CA ALA A 87 -18.64 13.18 18.56
C ALA A 87 -17.29 12.51 18.85
N GLU A 88 -17.23 11.65 19.87
CA GLU A 88 -16.02 10.89 20.23
C GLU A 88 -15.63 9.88 19.14
N GLN A 89 -16.59 9.12 18.63
CA GLN A 89 -16.36 8.17 17.53
C GLN A 89 -15.93 8.88 16.25
N THR A 90 -16.50 10.07 15.98
CA THR A 90 -16.13 10.90 14.83
C THR A 90 -14.70 11.39 14.97
N ALA A 91 -14.29 11.88 16.15
CA ALA A 91 -12.91 12.29 16.39
C ALA A 91 -11.94 11.12 16.21
N ALA A 92 -12.25 9.95 16.78
CA ALA A 92 -11.43 8.75 16.63
C ALA A 92 -11.29 8.29 15.17
N LEU A 93 -12.38 8.36 14.39
CA LEU A 93 -12.37 8.07 12.96
C LEU A 93 -11.44 9.02 12.20
N LEU A 94 -11.54 10.33 12.47
CA LEU A 94 -10.75 11.34 11.77
C LEU A 94 -9.25 11.20 12.08
N ASP A 95 -8.91 10.93 13.33
CA ASP A 95 -7.51 10.72 13.72
C ASP A 95 -6.94 9.44 13.11
N ALA A 96 -7.67 8.32 13.20
CA ALA A 96 -7.28 7.07 12.55
C ALA A 96 -7.12 7.24 11.03
N TYR A 97 -8.02 8.00 10.38
CA TYR A 97 -7.94 8.29 8.95
C TYR A 97 -6.72 9.15 8.59
N ARG A 98 -6.37 10.15 9.40
CA ARG A 98 -5.18 11.00 9.19
C ARG A 98 -3.89 10.18 9.27
N ASP A 99 -3.82 9.20 10.15
CA ASP A 99 -2.65 8.32 10.28
C ASP A 99 -2.42 7.46 9.03
N THR A 100 -3.48 7.15 8.27
CA THR A 100 -3.36 6.34 7.03
C THR A 100 -2.44 7.00 5.99
N PHE A 101 -2.33 8.33 5.98
CA PHE A 101 -1.50 9.06 5.02
C PHE A 101 0.00 8.83 5.18
N LEU A 102 0.44 8.49 6.39
CA LEU A 102 1.83 8.23 6.75
C LEU A 102 2.24 6.76 6.51
N THR A 103 1.28 5.91 6.17
CA THR A 103 1.56 4.50 5.86
C THR A 103 2.24 4.32 4.50
N SER A 104 2.83 3.14 4.30
CA SER A 104 3.42 2.75 3.01
C SER A 104 2.37 2.60 1.90
N LYS A 105 1.11 2.25 2.25
CA LYS A 105 0.01 2.01 1.32
C LYS A 105 -1.25 2.79 1.76
N PRO A 106 -1.27 4.11 1.57
CA PRO A 106 -2.31 4.97 2.15
C PRO A 106 -3.72 4.66 1.66
N THR A 107 -3.89 4.29 0.39
CA THR A 107 -5.20 3.97 -0.19
C THR A 107 -5.80 2.68 0.38
N ALA A 108 -4.96 1.65 0.57
CA ALA A 108 -5.39 0.39 1.19
C ALA A 108 -5.72 0.60 2.67
N ALA A 109 -4.84 1.29 3.41
CA ALA A 109 -5.04 1.60 4.82
C ALA A 109 -6.30 2.45 5.05
N ALA A 110 -6.57 3.44 4.20
CA ALA A 110 -7.80 4.22 4.24
C ALA A 110 -9.05 3.37 4.03
N ARG A 111 -9.01 2.42 3.08
CA ARG A 111 -10.13 1.50 2.82
C ARG A 111 -10.38 0.60 4.02
N GLU A 112 -9.34 -0.01 4.57
CA GLU A 112 -9.40 -0.85 5.76
C GLU A 112 -9.93 -0.08 6.97
N CYS A 113 -9.49 1.18 7.17
CA CYS A 113 -9.99 2.05 8.23
C CYS A 113 -11.50 2.29 8.09
N ILE A 114 -11.98 2.62 6.89
CA ILE A 114 -13.41 2.85 6.63
C ILE A 114 -14.23 1.57 6.85
N GLU A 115 -13.74 0.43 6.36
CA GLU A 115 -14.41 -0.87 6.53
C GLU A 115 -14.46 -1.30 8.00
N ALA A 116 -13.37 -1.10 8.76
CA ALA A 116 -13.31 -1.43 10.18
C ALA A 116 -14.28 -0.58 11.01
N PHE A 117 -14.33 0.73 10.80
CA PHE A 117 -15.26 1.61 11.50
C PHE A 117 -16.72 1.33 11.12
N ALA A 118 -16.99 1.05 9.84
CA ALA A 118 -18.34 0.68 9.39
C ALA A 118 -18.84 -0.58 10.09
N LEU A 119 -17.97 -1.60 10.21
CA LEU A 119 -18.29 -2.85 10.88
C LEU A 119 -18.45 -2.66 12.39
N GLN A 120 -17.54 -1.91 13.03
CA GLN A 120 -17.49 -1.74 14.48
C GLN A 120 -18.70 -0.97 15.02
N PHE A 121 -19.16 0.05 14.29
CA PHE A 121 -20.23 0.94 14.75
C PHE A 121 -21.55 0.72 14.01
N GLU A 122 -21.63 -0.30 13.15
CA GLU A 122 -22.80 -0.60 12.32
C GLU A 122 -23.28 0.62 11.51
N VAL A 123 -22.32 1.41 11.03
CA VAL A 123 -22.57 2.63 10.24
C VAL A 123 -22.32 2.34 8.76
N PRO A 124 -23.21 2.73 7.85
CA PRO A 124 -22.97 2.58 6.42
C PRO A 124 -21.66 3.27 5.99
N THR A 125 -20.85 2.58 5.17
CA THR A 125 -19.59 3.13 4.64
C THR A 125 -19.79 4.45 3.88
N ALA A 126 -20.96 4.66 3.28
CA ALA A 126 -21.33 5.91 2.63
C ALA A 126 -21.38 7.09 3.61
N ALA A 127 -21.95 6.91 4.81
CA ALA A 127 -22.03 7.95 5.83
C ALA A 127 -20.64 8.31 6.38
N ILE A 128 -19.78 7.30 6.62
CA ILE A 128 -18.38 7.52 7.01
C ILE A 128 -17.66 8.34 5.94
N ARG A 129 -17.80 7.99 4.66
CA ARG A 129 -17.18 8.74 3.56
C ARG A 129 -17.65 10.19 3.48
N GLU A 130 -18.91 10.47 3.80
CA GLU A 130 -19.45 11.83 3.83
C GLU A 130 -18.84 12.66 4.97
N VAL A 131 -18.68 12.07 6.16
CA VAL A 131 -17.98 12.70 7.30
C VAL A 131 -16.54 13.03 6.91
N LEU A 132 -15.81 12.06 6.35
CA LEU A 132 -14.44 12.25 5.89
C LEU A 132 -14.33 13.33 4.80
N ALA A 133 -15.24 13.32 3.81
CA ALA A 133 -15.25 14.32 2.74
C ALA A 133 -15.57 15.73 3.25
N THR A 134 -16.36 15.84 4.32
CA THR A 134 -16.67 17.12 4.96
C THR A 134 -15.47 17.64 5.75
N ASP A 135 -14.81 16.78 6.53
CA ASP A 135 -13.57 17.15 7.24
C ASP A 135 -12.44 17.51 6.26
N GLU A 136 -12.27 16.75 5.17
CA GLU A 136 -11.23 17.04 4.16
C GLU A 136 -11.46 18.38 3.45
N ARG A 137 -12.73 18.75 3.19
CA ARG A 137 -13.08 20.07 2.64
C ARG A 137 -12.79 21.19 3.64
N ALA A 138 -13.14 21.00 4.91
CA ALA A 138 -12.88 21.98 5.97
C ALA A 138 -11.37 22.16 6.23
N ASN A 139 -10.61 21.08 6.22
CA ASN A 139 -9.20 21.03 6.60
C ASN A 139 -8.25 20.80 5.41
N ARG A 140 -8.58 21.36 4.25
CA ARG A 140 -7.89 21.10 2.96
C ARG A 140 -6.37 21.28 3.02
N GLN A 141 -5.89 22.32 3.71
CA GLN A 141 -4.45 22.59 3.84
C GLN A 141 -3.73 21.51 4.66
N GLN A 142 -4.35 21.07 5.77
CA GLN A 142 -3.79 20.04 6.63
C GLN A 142 -3.66 18.70 5.90
N TYR A 143 -4.72 18.26 5.19
CA TYR A 143 -4.66 17.04 4.38
C TYR A 143 -3.67 17.15 3.23
N GLY A 144 -3.50 18.34 2.64
CA GLY A 144 -2.44 18.61 1.68
C GLY A 144 -1.04 18.37 2.27
N ALA A 145 -0.78 18.93 3.45
CA ALA A 145 0.48 18.75 4.16
C ALA A 145 0.75 17.28 4.54
N LEU A 146 -0.27 16.56 5.02
CA LEU A 146 -0.16 15.13 5.35
C LEU A 146 0.15 14.27 4.12
N ARG A 147 -0.48 14.55 2.97
CA ARG A 147 -0.19 13.85 1.70
C ARG A 147 1.26 14.07 1.27
N GLU A 148 1.75 15.29 1.35
CA GLU A 148 3.14 15.62 1.01
C GLU A 148 4.14 15.00 2.00
N ALA A 149 3.85 15.04 3.30
CA ALA A 149 4.66 14.39 4.33
C ALA A 149 4.76 12.86 4.08
N GLY A 150 3.62 12.21 3.85
CA GLY A 150 3.59 10.78 3.53
C GLY A 150 4.35 10.44 2.24
N LYS A 151 4.27 11.29 1.19
CA LYS A 151 5.05 11.11 -0.04
C LYS A 151 6.55 11.18 0.24
N ARG A 152 7.01 12.18 0.99
CA ARG A 152 8.43 12.33 1.37
C ARG A 152 8.93 11.14 2.17
N GLN A 153 8.13 10.65 3.12
CA GLN A 153 8.48 9.48 3.93
C GLN A 153 8.63 8.21 3.09
N ARG A 154 7.71 7.98 2.14
CA ARG A 154 7.79 6.84 1.22
C ARG A 154 8.97 6.94 0.26
N ALA A 155 9.26 8.14 -0.26
CA ALA A 155 10.45 8.37 -1.09
C ALA A 155 11.74 8.06 -0.31
N ALA A 156 11.86 8.59 0.92
CA ALA A 156 13.02 8.31 1.77
C ALA A 156 13.15 6.82 2.12
N ALA A 157 12.04 6.10 2.34
CA ALA A 157 12.06 4.67 2.58
C ALA A 157 12.51 3.89 1.33
N ALA A 158 12.03 4.26 0.14
CA ALA A 158 12.43 3.64 -1.12
C ALA A 158 13.93 3.89 -1.44
N GLU A 159 14.43 5.09 -1.17
CA GLU A 159 15.86 5.40 -1.31
C GLU A 159 16.73 4.55 -0.38
N LYS A 160 16.32 4.39 0.89
CA LYS A 160 17.01 3.50 1.84
C LYS A 160 17.02 2.06 1.36
N GLU A 161 15.89 1.55 0.86
CA GLU A 161 15.79 0.19 0.32
C GLU A 161 16.70 0.02 -0.91
N GLN A 162 16.74 1.02 -1.81
CA GLN A 162 17.61 1.00 -2.98
C GLN A 162 19.10 1.02 -2.59
N GLN A 163 19.48 1.83 -1.61
CA GLN A 163 20.84 1.86 -1.06
C GLN A 163 21.23 0.51 -0.47
N GLN A 164 20.36 -0.10 0.33
CA GLN A 164 20.60 -1.43 0.91
C GLN A 164 20.76 -2.50 -0.17
N ARG A 165 19.93 -2.46 -1.23
CA ARG A 165 20.05 -3.39 -2.37
C ARG A 165 21.35 -3.18 -3.14
N ALA A 166 21.76 -1.93 -3.36
CA ALA A 166 23.02 -1.61 -4.03
C ALA A 166 24.22 -2.09 -3.21
N GLU A 167 24.21 -1.87 -1.89
CA GLU A 167 25.25 -2.33 -1.00
C GLU A 167 25.31 -3.87 -0.93
N ALA A 168 24.16 -4.54 -0.83
CA ALA A 168 24.09 -6.00 -0.86
C ALA A 168 24.66 -6.57 -2.17
N LYS A 169 24.34 -5.96 -3.32
CA LYS A 169 24.91 -6.34 -4.62
C LYS A 169 26.43 -6.14 -4.66
N ARG A 170 26.94 -5.03 -4.12
CA ARG A 170 28.39 -4.78 -4.04
C ARG A 170 29.10 -5.84 -3.19
N ARG A 171 28.59 -6.12 -2.00
CA ARG A 171 29.14 -7.16 -1.10
C ARG A 171 29.13 -8.54 -1.77
N ALA A 172 28.03 -8.89 -2.46
CA ALA A 172 27.95 -10.14 -3.20
C ALA A 172 28.97 -10.24 -4.36
N ALA A 173 29.20 -9.14 -5.08
CA ALA A 173 30.20 -9.07 -6.14
C ALA A 173 31.64 -9.21 -5.60
N GLU A 174 31.95 -8.54 -4.49
CA GLU A 174 33.24 -8.64 -3.81
C GLU A 174 33.48 -10.07 -3.30
N GLU A 175 32.47 -10.73 -2.71
CA GLU A 175 32.58 -12.12 -2.27
C GLU A 175 32.77 -13.07 -3.46
N ALA A 176 32.06 -12.87 -4.56
CA ALA A 176 32.23 -13.67 -5.77
C ALA A 176 33.65 -13.52 -6.36
N GLN A 177 34.19 -12.30 -6.37
CA GLN A 177 35.57 -12.05 -6.80
C GLN A 177 36.58 -12.75 -5.89
N ARG A 178 36.39 -12.68 -4.57
CA ARG A 178 37.24 -13.39 -3.60
C ARG A 178 37.20 -14.91 -3.80
N LYS A 179 36.01 -15.47 -4.06
CA LYS A 179 35.87 -16.91 -4.37
C LYS A 179 36.58 -17.29 -5.67
N LYS A 180 36.55 -16.45 -6.70
CA LYS A 180 37.32 -16.68 -7.94
C LYS A 180 38.82 -16.71 -7.68
N GLN A 181 39.35 -15.70 -6.97
CA GLN A 181 40.77 -15.64 -6.59
C GLN A 181 41.24 -16.88 -5.82
N LEU A 182 40.39 -17.43 -4.94
CA LEU A 182 40.70 -18.66 -4.21
C LEU A 182 40.66 -19.91 -5.09
N LYS A 183 39.84 -19.95 -6.15
CA LYS A 183 39.81 -21.06 -7.11
C LYS A 183 41.03 -21.09 -8.02
N ASP A 184 41.58 -19.92 -8.34
CA ASP A 184 42.79 -19.78 -9.16
C ASP A 184 44.08 -20.07 -8.36
N MET A 185 43.97 -20.48 -7.09
CA MET A 185 45.09 -20.87 -6.24
C MET A 185 45.67 -22.23 -6.68
N PRO A 186 47.00 -22.33 -6.91
CA PRO A 186 47.65 -23.60 -7.28
C PRO A 186 47.44 -24.68 -6.22
N LYS A 187 47.12 -25.92 -6.66
CA LYS A 187 46.97 -27.07 -5.74
C LYS A 187 48.26 -27.32 -4.97
N GLY A 188 48.16 -27.40 -3.64
CA GLY A 188 49.29 -27.63 -2.73
C GLY A 188 49.91 -26.36 -2.13
N MET A 189 49.50 -25.17 -2.58
CA MET A 189 49.94 -23.90 -1.97
C MET A 189 49.05 -23.56 -0.77
N ARG A 190 49.66 -23.14 0.35
CA ARG A 190 48.91 -22.64 1.50
C ARG A 190 48.33 -21.26 1.18
N VAL A 191 47.14 -20.96 1.73
CA VAL A 191 46.45 -19.67 1.53
C VAL A 191 47.35 -18.50 1.96
N GLU A 192 48.14 -18.68 3.02
CA GLU A 192 49.09 -17.65 3.49
C GLU A 192 50.20 -17.35 2.47
N ASP A 193 50.71 -18.37 1.77
CA ASP A 193 51.77 -18.24 0.76
C ASP A 193 51.24 -17.66 -0.56
N TYR A 194 49.99 -17.93 -0.91
CA TYR A 194 49.34 -17.37 -2.09
C TYR A 194 49.02 -15.88 -1.92
N VAL A 195 48.48 -15.50 -0.75
CA VAL A 195 48.17 -14.09 -0.44
C VAL A 195 49.44 -13.25 -0.30
N SER A 196 50.54 -13.82 0.21
CA SER A 196 51.83 -13.13 0.32
C SER A 196 52.59 -13.01 -1.02
N ARG A 197 52.27 -13.86 -2.02
CA ARG A 197 52.79 -13.75 -3.40
C ARG A 197 51.95 -12.88 -4.32
N ALA A 198 50.76 -12.44 -3.89
CA ALA A 198 49.95 -11.53 -4.67
C ALA A 198 50.75 -10.24 -4.91
N THR A 199 51.04 -9.95 -6.18
CA THR A 199 51.74 -8.74 -6.61
C THR A 199 50.86 -7.50 -6.46
N HIS A 200 49.75 -7.52 -5.72
CA HIS A 200 48.80 -6.41 -5.67
C HIS A 200 48.30 -6.25 -4.24
N CYS A 201 48.21 -5.00 -3.77
CA CYS A 201 47.62 -4.71 -2.47
C CYS A 201 46.10 -5.00 -2.53
N PRO A 202 45.54 -5.89 -1.68
CA PRO A 202 44.12 -6.22 -1.72
C PRO A 202 43.20 -5.08 -1.24
N VAL A 203 43.76 -4.01 -0.65
CA VAL A 203 43.00 -2.87 -0.11
C VAL A 203 42.91 -1.71 -1.09
N CYS A 204 43.93 -1.49 -1.92
CA CYS A 204 43.96 -0.37 -2.88
C CYS A 204 44.28 -0.78 -4.33
N ALA A 205 44.35 -2.08 -4.61
CA ALA A 205 44.64 -2.66 -5.93
C ALA A 205 45.96 -2.20 -6.58
N ARG A 206 46.88 -1.58 -5.81
CA ARG A 206 48.19 -1.14 -6.33
C ARG A 206 49.07 -2.34 -6.64
N ASP A 207 49.57 -2.39 -7.87
CA ASP A 207 50.47 -3.43 -8.36
C ASP A 207 51.92 -3.19 -7.90
N PHE A 208 52.55 -4.26 -7.43
CA PHE A 208 53.92 -4.41 -6.95
C PHE A 208 54.74 -5.28 -7.94
N GLY A 209 54.14 -5.76 -9.03
CA GLY A 209 54.77 -6.63 -10.02
C GLY A 209 55.94 -5.99 -10.76
N THR A 210 55.95 -4.66 -10.90
CA THR A 210 57.04 -3.92 -11.57
C THR A 210 58.14 -3.43 -10.64
N ASN A 211 57.93 -3.49 -9.32
CA ASN A 211 58.95 -3.16 -8.32
C ASN A 211 58.91 -4.21 -7.22
N ARG A 212 59.71 -5.27 -7.40
CA ARG A 212 59.95 -6.29 -6.36
C ARG A 212 60.29 -5.56 -5.06
N ILE A 213 59.39 -5.64 -4.09
CA ILE A 213 59.57 -5.40 -2.65
C ILE A 213 60.42 -4.13 -2.36
N PRO A 214 59.82 -2.98 -1.96
CA PRO A 214 60.60 -2.05 -1.16
C PRO A 214 61.04 -2.85 0.08
N PRO A 215 62.35 -2.95 0.39
CA PRO A 215 62.80 -3.54 1.64
C PRO A 215 62.00 -2.91 2.78
N HIS A 216 61.52 -3.74 3.70
CA HIS A 216 60.67 -3.32 4.83
C HIS A 216 61.28 -2.07 5.49
N GLY A 217 60.70 -0.90 5.24
CA GLY A 217 61.30 0.36 5.69
C GLY A 217 60.65 1.66 5.21
N LYS A 218 59.90 1.67 4.09
CA LYS A 218 59.13 2.86 3.68
C LYS A 218 57.62 2.61 3.72
N PRO A 219 56.87 3.20 4.67
CA PRO A 219 55.42 3.09 4.71
C PRO A 219 54.82 3.77 3.47
N HIS A 220 54.17 3.02 2.60
CA HIS A 220 53.32 3.61 1.57
C HIS A 220 51.99 3.99 2.24
N ALA A 221 51.47 5.17 1.92
CA ALA A 221 50.31 5.79 2.56
C ALA A 221 48.97 5.10 2.25
N CYS A 222 48.94 3.77 2.15
CA CYS A 222 47.70 3.03 2.28
C CYS A 222 47.30 3.11 3.76
N ARG A 223 46.43 4.06 4.07
CA ARG A 223 46.02 4.51 5.41
C ARG A 223 45.26 3.44 6.25
N GLY A 224 45.54 2.14 6.03
CA GLY A 224 44.90 1.02 6.71
C GLY A 224 45.80 -0.20 7.00
N SER A 225 47.07 -0.23 6.62
CA SER A 225 47.88 -1.47 6.73
C SER A 225 48.78 -1.58 7.98
N GLY A 226 48.75 -0.61 8.90
CA GLY A 226 49.47 -0.71 10.17
C GLY A 226 48.82 -1.66 11.20
N ARG A 227 47.51 -1.91 11.10
CA ARG A 227 46.79 -2.82 12.02
C ARG A 227 46.44 -4.17 11.42
N LEU A 228 46.21 -4.28 10.10
CA LEU A 228 45.77 -5.55 9.50
C LEU A 228 46.90 -6.60 9.39
N GLY A 229 48.14 -6.18 9.15
CA GLY A 229 49.31 -7.08 9.17
C GLY A 229 49.61 -7.62 10.58
N ALA A 230 49.48 -6.76 11.60
CA ALA A 230 49.60 -7.15 12.99
C ALA A 230 48.44 -8.05 13.42
N THR A 231 47.18 -7.73 13.06
CA THR A 231 46.03 -8.54 13.49
C THR A 231 45.98 -9.92 12.82
N LEU A 232 46.44 -10.08 11.57
CA LEU A 232 46.51 -11.43 10.97
C LEU A 232 47.60 -12.28 11.62
N CYS A 233 48.77 -11.72 11.94
CA CYS A 233 49.77 -12.43 12.75
C CYS A 233 49.27 -12.74 14.17
N SER A 234 48.58 -11.82 14.82
CA SER A 234 48.01 -12.02 16.17
C SER A 234 46.86 -13.03 16.20
N ILE A 235 45.98 -13.04 15.19
CA ILE A 235 44.89 -14.03 15.07
C ILE A 235 45.46 -15.44 14.79
N HIS A 236 46.54 -15.53 14.00
CA HIS A 236 47.22 -16.82 13.77
C HIS A 236 48.08 -17.28 14.96
N GLN A 237 48.72 -16.37 15.73
CA GLN A 237 49.40 -16.72 16.98
C GLN A 237 48.42 -17.18 18.05
N ALA A 238 47.30 -16.47 18.24
CA ALA A 238 46.25 -16.86 19.19
C ALA A 238 45.64 -18.24 18.85
N ARG A 239 45.49 -18.58 17.55
CA ARG A 239 45.06 -19.93 17.14
C ARG A 239 46.13 -21.00 17.39
N ARG A 240 47.41 -20.71 17.15
CA ARG A 240 48.51 -21.67 17.42
C ARG A 240 48.72 -21.94 18.90
N GLU A 241 48.54 -20.94 19.76
CA GLU A 241 48.58 -21.14 21.21
C GLU A 241 47.40 -22.00 21.68
N ASN A 242 46.17 -21.73 21.20
CA ASN A 242 44.99 -22.55 21.52
C ASN A 242 45.11 -24.02 21.06
N ASP A 243 45.69 -24.26 19.88
CA ASP A 243 45.92 -25.64 19.39
C ASP A 243 47.05 -26.36 20.14
N LYS A 244 48.07 -25.65 20.62
CA LYS A 244 49.10 -26.22 21.51
C LYS A 244 48.50 -26.58 22.88
N SER A 245 47.65 -25.72 23.45
CA SER A 245 46.94 -26.01 24.71
C SER A 245 46.02 -27.23 24.59
N ARG A 246 45.32 -27.37 23.46
CA ARG A 246 44.49 -28.55 23.19
C ARG A 246 45.30 -29.83 23.03
N ARG A 247 46.44 -29.79 22.33
CA ARG A 247 47.33 -30.96 22.17
C ARG A 247 48.07 -31.35 23.45
N ALA A 248 48.36 -30.39 24.34
CA ALA A 248 48.98 -30.67 25.64
C ALA A 248 48.01 -31.31 26.65
N SER A 249 46.69 -31.15 26.48
CA SER A 249 45.67 -31.66 27.43
C SER A 249 45.03 -33.00 27.05
N GLY A 250 45.42 -33.64 25.94
CA GLY A 250 44.66 -34.74 25.33
C GLY A 250 45.39 -36.08 25.24
N SER A 251 45.76 -36.69 26.38
CA SER A 251 45.97 -38.15 26.48
C SER A 251 46.22 -38.59 27.92
N ARG A 252 45.14 -38.85 28.69
CA ARG A 252 45.04 -39.90 29.71
C ARG A 252 43.61 -39.98 30.27
N SER A 253 42.89 -40.97 29.74
CA SER A 253 41.98 -41.90 30.44
C SER A 253 41.09 -41.44 31.62
N VAL A 254 39.80 -41.72 31.45
CA VAL A 254 38.89 -42.41 32.40
C VAL A 254 38.00 -41.58 33.35
N ARG A 255 36.73 -42.02 33.32
CA ARG A 255 35.61 -41.97 34.29
C ARG A 255 34.62 -40.80 34.28
N THR A 256 33.39 -41.21 33.99
CA THR A 256 32.10 -40.70 34.48
C THR A 256 32.14 -40.25 35.95
N VAL A 257 31.45 -39.18 36.31
CA VAL A 257 30.16 -39.08 37.05
C VAL A 257 30.02 -37.63 37.55
N GLY A 258 28.82 -37.06 37.43
CA GLY A 258 28.27 -36.23 38.52
C GLY A 258 28.37 -34.72 38.40
N GLY A 259 27.23 -34.10 38.06
CA GLY A 259 26.60 -33.09 38.92
C GLY A 259 27.21 -31.68 39.00
N GLY A 260 26.35 -30.68 38.79
CA GLY A 260 26.47 -29.41 39.50
C GLY A 260 26.62 -28.19 38.61
N LEU A 261 25.50 -27.54 38.29
CA LEU A 261 25.43 -26.11 38.02
C LEU A 261 25.98 -25.32 39.22
N PRO A 262 26.80 -24.27 39.01
CA PRO A 262 26.98 -23.24 40.03
C PRO A 262 26.61 -21.85 39.50
N GLY A 263 25.80 -21.14 40.31
CA GLY A 263 26.13 -19.76 40.65
C GLY A 263 25.18 -18.66 40.20
N LEU A 264 23.94 -18.68 40.72
CA LEU A 264 23.20 -17.46 41.05
C LEU A 264 23.93 -16.76 42.21
N GLY A 265 24.49 -15.59 41.97
CA GLY A 265 25.07 -14.73 43.00
C GLY A 265 23.98 -13.92 43.71
N HIS A 266 23.69 -14.28 44.96
CA HIS A 266 23.10 -13.36 45.93
C HIS A 266 24.20 -12.46 46.49
N ARG A 267 23.94 -11.14 46.51
CA ARG A 267 24.59 -10.21 47.43
C ARG A 267 23.61 -9.89 48.56
N ALA A 268 24.15 -9.96 49.78
CA ALA A 268 23.67 -9.22 50.93
C ALA A 268 23.92 -7.72 50.75
#